data_AF-A0A961DGH8-F1
#
_entry.id   AF-A0A961DGH8-F1
#
_cell.length_a   1.000
_cell.length_b   1.000
_cell.length_c   1.000
_cell.angle_alpha   90.00
_cell.angle_beta   90.00
_cell.angle_gamma   90.00
#
_symmetry.space_group_name_H-M   'P 1'
#
loop_
_entity.id
_entity.type
_entity.pdbx_description
1 polymer ?
#
loop_
_entity_poly.entity_id
_entity_poly.type
_entity_poly.pdbx_seq_one_letter_code
_entity_poly.pdbx_strand_id
1 'polypeptide(L)'
;MNDIRPESTVQAPSSRVRVLAIGGLLPVAIAVVATILMLSWLPQLPDPIAVHWNGTGADGFGPAIPFIFAPLAITAVFSAFAVAWSWKPLPSGRLTWNQKILLAASLWMAVLLGFAFTASIALQRGLADARTAPDVGPWLALGAGAGLVLAVAAWFLLPAGETVSEPGTEPKFVDVQGDERVSWSRSTSLGGVPLLAVGLAILVALGTAVVSVLSVSDAVLISMIVLVVVGLLVLTNFWWRVSADRRGFIAKGLFGWPRKRIPLTEIRSVAVVDVHPTRDFGGWGWRWAGGGRSGIILRAGSGIEVTQSNGKRFIVTVADAATGAGVLVALLRQNAPT
;
A
#
# COMPACT_ATOMS: atom_id res chain seq x y z
N MET A 1 -30.89 -21.83 -29.80
CA MET A 1 -30.84 -20.53 -29.10
C MET A 1 -30.66 -20.86 -27.62
N ASN A 2 -29.41 -21.06 -27.19
CA ASN A 2 -29.11 -21.46 -25.80
C ASN A 2 -29.08 -20.22 -24.93
N ASP A 3 -29.99 -20.19 -23.96
CA ASP A 3 -30.16 -19.17 -22.94
C ASP A 3 -29.02 -19.27 -21.92
N ILE A 4 -27.97 -18.45 -22.09
CA ILE A 4 -26.89 -18.31 -21.11
C ILE A 4 -27.40 -17.38 -20.02
N ARG A 5 -27.98 -17.93 -18.96
CA ARG A 5 -28.24 -17.18 -17.72
C ARG A 5 -26.90 -16.77 -17.09
N PRO A 6 -26.70 -15.50 -16.72
CA PRO A 6 -25.51 -15.08 -16.00
C PRO A 6 -25.53 -15.61 -14.56
N GLU A 7 -24.58 -16.47 -14.19
CA GLU A 7 -24.35 -16.98 -12.82
C GLU A 7 -23.83 -15.91 -11.81
N SER A 8 -24.16 -14.63 -11.98
CA SER A 8 -23.36 -13.56 -11.37
C SER A 8 -23.80 -13.04 -9.98
N THR A 9 -24.72 -13.69 -9.25
CA THR A 9 -25.26 -13.12 -8.00
C THR A 9 -24.87 -13.85 -6.70
N VAL A 10 -24.45 -15.12 -6.75
CA VAL A 10 -24.25 -15.93 -5.53
C VAL A 10 -22.92 -15.60 -4.80
N GLN A 11 -21.90 -15.14 -5.51
CA GLN A 11 -20.57 -14.93 -4.90
C GLN A 11 -20.42 -13.60 -4.15
N ALA A 12 -21.08 -12.51 -4.59
CA ALA A 12 -20.89 -11.18 -4.00
C ALA A 12 -21.31 -11.07 -2.51
N PRO A 13 -22.42 -11.68 -2.03
CA PRO A 13 -22.77 -11.70 -0.62
C PRO A 13 -21.70 -12.39 0.25
N SER A 14 -21.13 -13.49 -0.23
CA SER A 14 -20.10 -14.26 0.49
C SER A 14 -18.80 -13.46 0.67
N SER A 15 -18.43 -12.65 -0.33
CA SER A 15 -17.25 -11.78 -0.25
C SER A 15 -17.42 -10.67 0.79
N ARG A 16 -18.61 -10.04 0.89
CA ARG A 16 -18.86 -8.98 1.88
C ARG A 16 -18.82 -9.49 3.32
N VAL A 17 -19.38 -10.68 3.57
CA VAL A 17 -19.30 -11.33 4.89
C VAL A 17 -17.84 -11.59 5.26
N ARG A 18 -17.03 -12.11 4.34
CA ARG A 18 -15.59 -12.34 4.60
C ARG A 18 -14.81 -11.04 4.78
N VAL A 19 -15.11 -9.99 4.01
CA VAL A 19 -14.53 -8.64 4.19
C VAL A 19 -14.78 -8.13 5.60
N LEU A 20 -16.04 -8.16 6.04
CA LEU A 20 -16.44 -7.73 7.38
C LEU A 20 -15.79 -8.60 8.46
N ALA A 21 -15.87 -9.92 8.33
CA ALA A 21 -15.37 -10.84 9.34
C ALA A 21 -13.84 -10.75 9.48
N ILE A 22 -13.10 -10.91 8.38
CA ILE A 22 -11.63 -11.03 8.39
C ILE A 22 -10.94 -9.66 8.49
N GLY A 23 -11.45 -8.65 7.78
CA GLY A 23 -10.83 -7.33 7.75
C GLY A 23 -11.33 -6.35 8.82
N GLY A 24 -12.49 -6.63 9.41
CA GLY A 24 -13.19 -5.74 10.32
C GLY A 24 -13.34 -6.31 11.73
N LEU A 25 -14.29 -7.23 11.89
CA LEU A 25 -14.76 -7.72 13.19
C LEU A 25 -13.69 -8.51 13.93
N LEU A 26 -13.00 -9.45 13.27
CA LEU A 26 -11.97 -10.26 13.92
C LEU A 26 -10.77 -9.42 14.40
N PRO A 27 -10.16 -8.55 13.57
CA PRO A 27 -9.10 -7.63 14.02
C PRO A 27 -9.53 -6.77 15.23
N VAL A 28 -10.72 -6.18 15.18
CA VAL A 28 -11.24 -5.35 16.27
C VAL A 28 -11.50 -6.18 17.53
N ALA A 29 -12.05 -7.39 17.40
CA ALA A 29 -12.27 -8.28 18.53
C ALA A 29 -10.95 -8.66 19.23
N ILE A 30 -9.89 -8.96 18.45
CA ILE A 30 -8.55 -9.22 18.99
C ILE A 30 -8.05 -8.02 19.79
N ALA A 31 -8.18 -6.81 19.24
CA ALA A 31 -7.74 -5.60 19.92
C ALA A 31 -8.58 -5.29 21.18
N VAL A 32 -9.89 -5.53 21.16
CA VAL A 32 -10.77 -5.39 22.34
C VAL A 32 -10.35 -6.37 23.44
N VAL A 33 -10.10 -7.65 23.10
CA VAL A 33 -9.65 -8.66 24.07
C VAL A 33 -8.30 -8.25 24.67
N ALA A 34 -7.35 -7.80 23.85
CA ALA A 34 -6.06 -7.30 24.31
C ALA A 34 -6.23 -6.10 25.28
N THR A 35 -7.09 -5.13 24.93
CA THR A 35 -7.37 -3.98 25.79
C THR A 35 -8.00 -4.38 27.12
N ILE A 36 -9.00 -5.27 27.12
CA ILE A 36 -9.63 -5.77 28.36
C ILE A 36 -8.59 -6.47 29.24
N LEU A 37 -7.73 -7.30 28.63
CA LEU A 37 -6.69 -8.01 29.34
C LEU A 37 -5.68 -7.04 29.98
N MET A 38 -5.20 -6.04 29.24
CA MET A 38 -4.30 -5.01 29.77
C MET A 38 -4.94 -4.19 30.90
N LEU A 39 -6.23 -3.81 30.75
CA LEU A 39 -6.97 -3.10 31.80
C LEU A 39 -7.10 -3.93 33.08
N SER A 40 -7.27 -5.25 32.97
CA SER A 40 -7.33 -6.14 34.13
C SER A 40 -6.04 -6.16 34.95
N TRP A 41 -4.92 -5.73 34.36
CA TRP A 41 -3.61 -5.66 35.00
C TRP A 41 -3.25 -4.26 35.49
N LEU A 42 -4.07 -3.24 35.22
CA LEU A 42 -3.81 -1.85 35.57
C LEU A 42 -3.38 -1.63 37.04
N PRO A 43 -3.99 -2.29 38.06
CA PRO A 43 -3.58 -2.10 39.45
C PRO A 43 -2.20 -2.68 39.80
N GLN A 44 -1.61 -3.47 38.90
CA GLN A 44 -0.30 -4.12 39.09
C GLN A 44 0.83 -3.36 38.40
N LEU A 45 0.55 -2.22 37.76
CA LEU A 45 1.52 -1.48 36.98
C LEU A 45 2.15 -0.34 37.80
N PRO A 46 3.43 -0.02 37.56
CA PRO A 46 4.02 1.22 38.05
C PRO A 46 3.33 2.44 37.43
N ASP A 47 3.36 3.57 38.13
CA ASP A 47 2.90 4.86 37.61
C ASP A 47 4.06 5.88 37.67
N PRO A 48 4.64 6.30 36.53
CA PRO A 48 4.26 5.96 35.15
C PRO A 48 4.74 4.56 34.71
N ILE A 49 4.22 4.07 33.56
CA ILE A 49 4.73 2.87 32.88
C ILE A 49 5.82 3.23 31.88
N ALA A 50 6.66 2.26 31.53
CA ALA A 50 7.54 2.33 30.37
C ALA A 50 6.71 2.19 29.08
N VAL A 51 6.98 3.08 28.14
CA VAL A 51 6.31 3.16 26.84
C VAL A 51 7.29 3.19 25.66
N HIS A 52 8.60 3.30 25.95
CA HIS A 52 9.66 3.32 24.95
C HIS A 52 10.91 2.60 25.47
N TRP A 53 11.63 1.96 24.54
CA TRP A 53 12.87 1.21 24.77
C TRP A 53 13.89 1.56 23.68
N ASN A 54 15.15 1.74 24.07
CA ASN A 54 16.26 2.04 23.14
C ASN A 54 17.20 0.86 22.86
N GLY A 55 16.82 -0.36 23.27
CA GLY A 55 17.61 -1.58 23.11
C GLY A 55 18.61 -1.84 24.25
N THR A 56 18.86 -0.87 25.14
CA THR A 56 19.62 -1.09 26.39
C THR A 56 18.71 -1.15 27.63
N GLY A 57 17.52 -0.56 27.54
CA GLY A 57 16.52 -0.55 28.60
C GLY A 57 15.35 0.35 28.25
N ALA A 58 14.41 0.48 29.18
CA ALA A 58 13.33 1.45 29.09
C ALA A 58 13.86 2.88 29.28
N ASP A 59 13.53 3.78 28.37
CA ASP A 59 14.02 5.17 28.36
C ASP A 59 12.94 6.22 28.12
N GLY A 60 11.68 5.79 27.94
CA GLY A 60 10.53 6.69 27.90
C GLY A 60 9.38 6.17 28.74
N PHE A 61 8.75 7.07 29.49
CA PHE A 61 7.72 6.75 30.48
C PHE A 61 6.47 7.61 30.27
N GLY A 62 5.30 7.06 30.55
CA GLY A 62 4.05 7.78 30.39
C GLY A 62 2.83 7.12 31.04
N PRO A 63 1.65 7.75 30.92
CA PRO A 63 0.42 7.24 31.51
C PRO A 63 -0.03 5.93 30.86
N ALA A 64 -0.51 4.98 31.67
CA ALA A 64 -0.91 3.65 31.19
C ALA A 64 -2.16 3.67 30.30
N ILE A 65 -3.16 4.49 30.63
CA ILE A 65 -4.45 4.52 29.93
C ILE A 65 -4.33 4.80 28.41
N PRO A 66 -3.70 5.90 27.95
CA PRO A 66 -3.57 6.15 26.51
C PRO A 66 -2.77 5.04 25.80
N PHE A 67 -1.76 4.46 26.47
CA PHE A 67 -0.99 3.35 25.92
C PHE A 67 -1.86 2.09 25.72
N ILE A 68 -2.71 1.74 26.69
CA ILE A 68 -3.61 0.59 26.65
C ILE A 68 -4.67 0.71 25.54
N PHE A 69 -5.18 1.92 25.27
CA PHE A 69 -6.20 2.15 24.25
C PHE A 69 -5.64 2.39 22.84
N ALA A 70 -4.36 2.74 22.70
CA ALA A 70 -3.71 2.97 21.41
C ALA A 70 -3.87 1.81 20.40
N PRO A 71 -3.59 0.53 20.74
CA PRO A 71 -3.71 -0.56 19.77
C PRO A 71 -5.15 -0.78 19.30
N LEU A 72 -6.14 -0.57 20.17
CA LEU A 72 -7.56 -0.64 19.82
C LEU A 72 -7.94 0.48 18.85
N ALA A 73 -7.57 1.73 19.15
CA ALA A 73 -7.87 2.87 18.29
C ALA A 73 -7.25 2.71 16.90
N ILE A 74 -5.96 2.36 16.83
CA ILE A 74 -5.24 2.17 15.56
C ILE A 74 -5.85 1.02 14.76
N THR A 75 -6.11 -0.11 15.42
CA THR A 75 -6.71 -1.29 14.77
C THR A 75 -8.11 -0.98 14.26
N ALA A 76 -8.96 -0.29 15.04
CA ALA A 76 -10.31 0.05 14.65
C ALA A 76 -10.33 1.00 13.43
N VAL A 77 -9.49 2.03 13.43
CA VAL A 77 -9.36 2.95 12.28
C VAL A 77 -8.87 2.22 11.04
N PHE A 78 -7.82 1.40 11.16
CA PHE A 78 -7.29 0.65 10.02
C PHE A 78 -8.29 -0.38 9.49
N SER A 79 -9.00 -1.07 10.39
CA SER A 79 -10.03 -2.06 10.03
C SER A 79 -11.21 -1.39 9.32
N ALA A 80 -11.68 -0.25 9.81
CA ALA A 80 -12.72 0.53 9.17
C ALA A 80 -12.30 0.98 7.76
N PHE A 81 -11.06 1.47 7.62
CA PHE A 81 -10.47 1.80 6.32
C PHE A 81 -10.40 0.58 5.39
N ALA A 82 -9.88 -0.56 5.86
CA ALA A 82 -9.73 -1.78 5.07
C ALA A 82 -11.08 -2.31 4.57
N VAL A 83 -12.10 -2.31 5.42
CA VAL A 83 -13.47 -2.70 5.09
C VAL A 83 -14.09 -1.72 4.10
N ALA A 84 -14.01 -0.40 4.35
CA ALA A 84 -14.57 0.61 3.46
C ALA A 84 -13.94 0.54 2.06
N TRP A 85 -12.61 0.37 2.00
CA TRP A 85 -11.86 0.25 0.75
C TRP A 85 -12.18 -1.04 -0.02
N SER A 86 -12.53 -2.11 0.70
CA SER A 86 -12.84 -3.42 0.12
C SER A 86 -14.34 -3.70 -0.03
N TRP A 87 -15.19 -2.71 0.30
CA TRP A 87 -16.64 -2.90 0.40
C TRP A 87 -17.31 -3.26 -0.94
N LYS A 88 -16.76 -2.71 -2.04
CA LYS A 88 -17.26 -2.94 -3.39
C LYS A 88 -16.36 -3.98 -4.08
N PRO A 89 -16.75 -5.27 -4.12
CA PRO A 89 -16.07 -6.26 -4.94
C PRO A 89 -16.28 -5.95 -6.43
N LEU A 90 -15.55 -6.66 -7.30
CA LEU A 90 -15.73 -6.58 -8.74
C LEU A 90 -17.13 -7.08 -9.16
N PRO A 91 -17.58 -6.80 -10.40
CA PRO A 91 -18.83 -7.33 -10.93
C PRO A 91 -18.94 -8.87 -10.86
N SER A 92 -17.80 -9.58 -10.89
CA SER A 92 -17.71 -11.02 -10.66
C SER A 92 -18.03 -11.46 -9.23
N GLY A 93 -18.17 -10.53 -8.29
CA GLY A 93 -18.28 -10.77 -6.85
C GLY A 93 -16.96 -11.04 -6.14
N ARG A 94 -15.83 -11.09 -6.86
CA ARG A 94 -14.49 -11.37 -6.30
C ARG A 94 -13.77 -10.09 -5.86
N LEU A 95 -12.81 -10.28 -4.97
CA LEU A 95 -11.93 -9.21 -4.49
C LEU A 95 -10.72 -9.08 -5.41
N THR A 96 -10.21 -7.86 -5.54
CA THR A 96 -8.92 -7.63 -6.20
C THR A 96 -7.77 -8.14 -5.31
N TRP A 97 -6.61 -8.38 -5.93
CA TRP A 97 -5.38 -8.69 -5.20
C TRP A 97 -5.07 -7.67 -4.09
N ASN A 98 -5.25 -6.38 -4.37
CA ASN A 98 -4.96 -5.31 -3.40
C ASN A 98 -5.97 -5.28 -2.24
N GLN A 99 -7.25 -5.54 -2.51
CA GLN A 99 -8.25 -5.69 -1.45
C GLN A 99 -7.90 -6.86 -0.54
N LYS A 100 -7.49 -8.01 -1.09
CA LYS A 100 -7.05 -9.15 -0.27
C LYS A 100 -5.86 -8.82 0.62
N ILE A 101 -4.83 -8.18 0.06
CA ILE A 101 -3.64 -7.77 0.82
C ILE A 101 -4.05 -6.86 1.98
N LEU A 102 -4.92 -5.88 1.71
CA LEU A 102 -5.36 -4.92 2.71
C LEU A 102 -6.12 -5.58 3.87
N LEU A 103 -7.01 -6.53 3.57
CA LEU A 103 -7.76 -7.28 4.59
C LEU A 103 -6.84 -8.18 5.43
N ALA A 104 -5.88 -8.87 4.79
CA ALA A 104 -4.89 -9.68 5.50
C ALA A 104 -3.96 -8.82 6.37
N ALA A 105 -3.57 -7.64 5.88
CA ALA A 105 -2.77 -6.67 6.63
C ALA A 105 -3.52 -6.12 7.85
N SER A 106 -4.86 -6.00 7.78
CA SER A 106 -5.68 -5.58 8.93
C SER A 106 -5.55 -6.56 10.09
N LEU A 107 -5.66 -7.87 9.80
CA LEU A 107 -5.47 -8.91 10.79
C LEU A 107 -4.03 -8.95 11.31
N TRP A 108 -3.04 -8.84 10.43
CA TRP A 108 -1.63 -8.75 10.82
C TRP A 108 -1.39 -7.64 11.84
N MET A 109 -1.89 -6.44 11.53
CA MET A 109 -1.73 -5.25 12.36
C MET A 109 -2.38 -5.42 13.74
N ALA A 110 -3.60 -5.97 13.79
CA ALA A 110 -4.30 -6.23 15.05
C ALA A 110 -3.53 -7.19 15.96
N VAL A 111 -2.98 -8.26 15.39
CA VAL A 111 -2.20 -9.26 16.14
C VAL A 111 -0.87 -8.67 16.59
N LEU A 112 -0.15 -8.00 15.69
CA LEU A 112 1.12 -7.33 16.02
C LEU A 112 0.92 -6.34 17.18
N LEU A 113 0.01 -5.38 17.02
CA LEU A 113 -0.21 -4.32 18.01
C LEU A 113 -0.81 -4.87 19.30
N GLY A 114 -1.85 -5.70 19.21
CA GLY A 114 -2.51 -6.29 20.37
C GLY A 114 -1.52 -7.12 21.20
N PHE A 115 -0.73 -8.00 20.55
CA PHE A 115 0.26 -8.81 21.23
C PHE A 115 1.41 -7.98 21.79
N ALA A 116 2.00 -7.09 20.99
CA ALA A 116 3.12 -6.23 21.39
C ALA A 116 2.80 -5.40 22.64
N PHE A 117 1.66 -4.70 22.62
CA PHE A 117 1.24 -3.85 23.74
C PHE A 117 0.85 -4.68 24.96
N THR A 118 0.17 -5.82 24.76
CA THR A 118 -0.15 -6.72 25.87
C THR A 118 1.10 -7.28 26.53
N ALA A 119 2.10 -7.71 25.75
CA ALA A 119 3.37 -8.21 26.28
C ALA A 119 4.15 -7.10 26.99
N SER A 120 4.19 -5.89 26.42
CA SER A 120 4.79 -4.70 27.03
C SER A 120 4.19 -4.39 28.41
N ILE A 121 2.86 -4.44 28.55
CA ILE A 121 2.18 -4.28 29.85
C ILE A 121 2.45 -5.46 30.77
N ALA A 122 2.41 -6.70 30.26
CA ALA A 122 2.60 -7.90 31.05
C ALA A 122 3.98 -7.93 31.74
N LEU A 123 5.04 -7.51 31.04
CA LEU A 123 6.41 -7.46 31.55
C LEU A 123 6.61 -6.43 32.68
N GLN A 124 5.71 -5.47 32.81
CA GLN A 124 5.80 -4.40 33.80
C GLN A 124 5.00 -4.68 35.07
N ARG A 125 4.26 -5.79 35.10
CA ARG A 125 3.42 -6.15 36.25
C ARG A 125 4.27 -6.46 37.48
N GLY A 126 3.90 -5.86 38.60
CA GLY A 126 4.57 -6.02 39.89
C GLY A 126 5.88 -5.24 40.02
N LEU A 127 6.28 -4.47 39.01
CA LEU A 127 7.43 -3.59 39.11
C LEU A 127 7.09 -2.36 39.97
N ALA A 128 8.00 -2.00 40.86
CA ALA A 128 7.90 -0.76 41.63
C ALA A 128 8.36 0.48 40.83
N ASP A 129 9.29 0.29 39.87
CA ASP A 129 9.80 1.35 39.00
C ASP A 129 9.85 0.85 37.55
N ALA A 130 9.20 1.57 36.64
CA ALA A 130 9.17 1.27 35.22
C ALA A 130 10.56 1.28 34.55
N ARG A 131 11.58 1.95 35.13
CA ARG A 131 12.97 1.90 34.60
C ARG A 131 13.56 0.50 34.59
N THR A 132 13.02 -0.38 35.42
CA THR A 132 13.45 -1.79 35.50
C THR A 132 12.69 -2.71 34.53
N ALA A 133 11.81 -2.14 33.68
CA ALA A 133 11.05 -2.90 32.70
C ALA A 133 11.98 -3.71 31.78
N PRO A 134 11.75 -5.03 31.66
CA PRO A 134 12.51 -5.88 30.75
C PRO A 134 12.39 -5.44 29.29
N ASP A 135 13.31 -5.95 28.46
CA ASP A 135 13.27 -5.73 27.02
C ASP A 135 12.00 -6.34 26.39
N VAL A 136 11.34 -5.55 25.55
CA VAL A 136 10.13 -5.93 24.82
C VAL A 136 10.44 -6.47 23.42
N GLY A 137 11.67 -6.27 22.91
CA GLY A 137 12.07 -6.61 21.54
C GLY A 137 11.69 -8.03 21.06
N PRO A 138 12.03 -9.10 21.80
CA PRO A 138 11.66 -10.46 21.43
C PRO A 138 10.14 -10.68 21.28
N TRP A 139 9.34 -10.00 22.11
CA TRP A 139 7.88 -10.09 22.07
C TRP A 139 7.29 -9.33 20.88
N LEU A 140 7.90 -8.21 20.47
CA LEU A 140 7.55 -7.53 19.22
C LEU A 140 7.79 -8.45 18.02
N ALA A 141 8.95 -9.11 17.96
CA ALA A 141 9.28 -10.05 16.89
C ALA A 141 8.32 -11.25 16.88
N LEU A 142 7.99 -11.80 18.04
CA LEU A 142 7.03 -12.89 18.17
C LEU A 142 5.63 -12.47 17.72
N GLY A 143 5.15 -11.29 18.14
CA GLY A 143 3.87 -10.74 17.71
C GLY A 143 3.81 -10.50 16.20
N ALA A 144 4.88 -9.95 15.61
CA ALA A 144 5.00 -9.76 14.17
C ALA A 144 4.95 -11.10 13.40
N GLY A 145 5.66 -12.12 13.90
CA GLY A 145 5.68 -13.47 13.33
C GLY A 145 4.33 -14.18 13.44
N ALA A 146 3.71 -14.17 14.62
CA ALA A 146 2.39 -14.75 14.84
C ALA A 146 1.32 -14.04 13.98
N GLY A 147 1.36 -12.71 13.92
CA GLY A 147 0.53 -11.93 13.03
C GLY A 147 0.73 -12.33 11.58
N LEU A 148 1.97 -12.55 11.13
CA LEU A 148 2.27 -12.90 9.74
C LEU A 148 1.68 -14.27 9.39
N VAL A 149 1.80 -15.25 10.29
CA VAL A 149 1.17 -16.57 10.11
C VAL A 149 -0.35 -16.44 9.96
N LEU A 150 -1.00 -15.65 10.82
CA LEU A 150 -2.45 -15.43 10.74
C LEU A 150 -2.86 -14.64 9.49
N ALA A 151 -2.05 -13.69 9.03
CA ALA A 151 -2.29 -12.96 7.80
C ALA A 151 -2.16 -13.87 6.56
N VAL A 152 -1.20 -14.78 6.56
CA VAL A 152 -1.05 -15.81 5.52
C VAL A 152 -2.25 -16.77 5.55
N ALA A 153 -2.71 -17.20 6.72
CA ALA A 153 -3.93 -18.00 6.83
C ALA A 153 -5.15 -17.23 6.28
N ALA A 154 -5.32 -15.96 6.66
CA ALA A 154 -6.38 -15.09 6.15
C ALA A 154 -6.32 -14.91 4.62
N TRP A 155 -5.11 -14.81 4.05
CA TRP A 155 -4.92 -14.74 2.60
C TRP A 155 -5.53 -15.93 1.86
N PHE A 156 -5.36 -17.14 2.38
CA PHE A 156 -5.92 -18.37 1.80
C PHE A 156 -7.40 -18.59 2.13
N LEU A 157 -7.88 -18.08 3.27
CA LEU A 157 -9.32 -18.08 3.61
C LEU A 157 -10.13 -17.08 2.77
N LEU A 158 -9.51 -15.98 2.32
CA LEU A 158 -10.12 -15.04 1.40
C LEU A 158 -10.20 -15.66 -0.02
N PRO A 159 -11.31 -15.43 -0.77
CA PRO A 159 -11.46 -15.94 -2.14
C PRO A 159 -10.27 -15.59 -3.02
N ALA A 160 -9.99 -16.37 -4.07
CA ALA A 160 -8.87 -16.10 -4.96
C ALA A 160 -8.98 -14.68 -5.56
N GLY A 161 -7.90 -13.90 -5.44
CA GLY A 161 -7.87 -12.52 -5.91
C GLY A 161 -7.97 -12.44 -7.42
N GLU A 162 -8.79 -11.53 -7.93
CA GLU A 162 -8.94 -11.29 -9.35
C GLU A 162 -8.10 -10.10 -9.80
N THR A 163 -7.59 -10.18 -11.01
CA THR A 163 -6.85 -9.09 -11.67
C THR A 163 -7.80 -8.38 -12.63
N VAL A 164 -8.02 -7.08 -12.43
CA VAL A 164 -8.79 -6.30 -13.39
C VAL A 164 -8.00 -6.22 -14.70
N SER A 165 -8.63 -6.60 -15.81
CA SER A 165 -8.09 -6.40 -17.16
C SER A 165 -9.14 -5.66 -17.96
N GLU A 166 -8.87 -4.40 -18.30
CA GLU A 166 -9.69 -3.64 -19.23
C GLU A 166 -9.18 -3.90 -20.66
N PRO A 167 -10.07 -4.02 -21.66
CA PRO A 167 -9.66 -4.11 -23.06
C PRO A 167 -8.84 -2.87 -23.43
N GLY A 168 -7.62 -3.09 -23.91
CA GLY A 168 -6.81 -2.01 -24.48
C GLY A 168 -7.24 -1.72 -25.91
N THR A 169 -7.27 -0.44 -26.28
CA THR A 169 -7.45 -0.02 -27.67
C THR A 169 -6.09 0.01 -28.35
N GLU A 170 -6.02 -0.53 -29.56
CA GLU A 170 -4.81 -0.45 -30.37
C GLU A 170 -4.50 1.03 -30.71
N PRO A 171 -3.28 1.52 -30.44
CA PRO A 171 -2.94 2.92 -30.68
C PRO A 171 -2.95 3.22 -32.19
N LYS A 172 -3.50 4.38 -32.57
CA LYS A 172 -3.27 4.90 -33.92
C LYS A 172 -1.78 5.20 -34.08
N PHE A 173 -1.18 4.68 -35.15
CA PHE A 173 0.24 4.89 -35.41
C PHE A 173 0.51 6.35 -35.80
N VAL A 174 1.66 6.85 -35.37
CA VAL A 174 2.22 8.10 -35.89
C VAL A 174 2.97 7.73 -37.17
N ASP A 175 2.70 8.42 -38.27
CA ASP A 175 3.45 8.22 -39.51
C ASP A 175 4.85 8.81 -39.33
N VAL A 176 5.89 7.97 -39.50
CA VAL A 176 7.29 8.35 -39.30
C VAL A 176 8.03 8.03 -40.58
N GLN A 177 8.51 9.07 -41.25
CA GLN A 177 9.08 8.97 -42.59
C GLN A 177 10.61 8.80 -42.52
N GLY A 178 11.14 7.78 -43.19
CA GLY A 178 12.58 7.55 -43.33
C GLY A 178 13.35 7.53 -42.00
N ASP A 179 14.40 8.37 -41.91
CA ASP A 179 15.31 8.46 -40.75
C ASP A 179 14.83 9.40 -39.63
N GLU A 180 13.56 9.85 -39.67
CA GLU A 180 13.03 10.78 -38.69
C GLU A 180 13.17 10.25 -37.25
N ARG A 181 13.58 11.15 -36.35
CA ARG A 181 13.75 10.86 -34.92
C ARG A 181 12.54 11.38 -34.16
N VAL A 182 11.59 10.48 -33.92
CA VAL A 182 10.40 10.81 -33.13
C VAL A 182 10.62 10.47 -31.65
N SER A 183 10.20 11.38 -30.78
CA SER A 183 10.16 11.17 -29.34
C SER A 183 8.93 11.83 -28.75
N TRP A 184 8.39 11.21 -27.71
CA TRP A 184 7.27 11.75 -26.94
C TRP A 184 7.65 11.82 -25.46
N SER A 185 7.25 12.89 -24.77
CA SER A 185 7.39 12.94 -23.32
C SER A 185 6.28 13.76 -22.66
N ARG A 186 5.80 13.28 -21.52
CA ARG A 186 4.83 13.97 -20.66
C ARG A 186 5.14 13.73 -19.20
N SER A 187 4.80 14.69 -18.37
CA SER A 187 4.77 14.53 -16.92
C SER A 187 3.38 14.13 -16.45
N THR A 188 3.33 13.30 -15.41
CA THR A 188 2.12 12.92 -14.69
C THR A 188 2.36 13.13 -13.21
N SER A 189 1.34 13.59 -12.49
CA SER A 189 1.43 13.88 -11.05
C SER A 189 0.19 13.41 -10.31
N LEU A 190 0.33 13.27 -9.00
CA LEU A 190 -0.77 12.86 -8.13
C LEU A 190 -1.92 13.88 -8.18
N GLY A 191 -3.16 13.38 -8.26
CA GLY A 191 -4.36 14.23 -8.22
C GLY A 191 -4.60 14.88 -6.85
N GLY A 192 -5.48 15.90 -6.80
CA GLY A 192 -5.68 16.75 -5.62
C GLY A 192 -6.14 16.01 -4.35
N VAL A 193 -7.15 15.15 -4.44
CA VAL A 193 -7.69 14.40 -3.27
C VAL A 193 -6.64 13.48 -2.61
N PRO A 194 -5.98 12.56 -3.34
CA PRO A 194 -4.93 11.73 -2.74
C PRO A 194 -3.73 12.56 -2.26
N LEU A 195 -3.40 13.67 -2.92
CA LEU A 195 -2.36 14.58 -2.44
C LEU A 195 -2.71 15.24 -1.10
N LEU A 196 -3.96 15.67 -0.92
CA LEU A 196 -4.46 16.20 0.36
C LEU A 196 -4.41 15.14 1.47
N ALA A 197 -4.81 13.90 1.17
CA ALA A 197 -4.78 12.80 2.14
C ALA A 197 -3.34 12.52 2.62
N VAL A 198 -2.37 12.49 1.71
CA VAL A 198 -0.96 12.36 2.08
C VAL A 198 -0.48 13.59 2.86
N GLY A 199 -0.82 14.79 2.41
CA GLY A 199 -0.47 16.03 3.12
C GLY A 199 -0.94 16.01 4.57
N LEU A 200 -2.18 15.58 4.82
CA LEU A 200 -2.72 15.41 6.17
C LEU A 200 -1.98 14.33 6.96
N ALA A 201 -1.66 13.18 6.35
CA ALA A 201 -0.91 12.13 7.01
C ALA A 201 0.51 12.59 7.42
N ILE A 202 1.17 13.36 6.55
CA ILE A 202 2.48 13.98 6.86
C ILE A 202 2.34 15.00 8.00
N LEU A 203 1.30 15.83 7.98
CA LEU A 203 1.06 16.80 9.06
C LEU A 203 0.81 16.12 10.41
N VAL A 204 0.03 15.03 10.42
CA VAL A 204 -0.19 14.23 11.63
C VAL A 204 1.12 13.61 12.10
N ALA A 205 1.89 12.98 11.20
CA ALA A 205 3.19 12.39 11.54
C ALA A 205 4.18 13.43 12.08
N LEU A 206 4.21 14.62 11.49
CA LEU A 206 5.03 15.73 11.97
C LEU A 206 4.55 16.25 13.31
N GLY A 207 3.24 16.39 13.53
CA GLY A 207 2.68 16.77 14.82
C GLY A 207 3.04 15.77 15.92
N THR A 208 2.91 14.48 15.64
CA THR A 208 3.34 13.41 16.56
C THR A 208 4.84 13.48 16.83
N ALA A 209 5.66 13.64 15.79
CA ALA A 209 7.11 13.77 15.95
C ALA A 209 7.48 14.98 16.80
N VAL A 210 6.87 16.16 16.59
CA VAL A 210 7.11 17.36 17.41
C VAL A 210 6.75 17.11 18.87
N VAL A 211 5.59 16.50 19.15
CA VAL A 211 5.19 16.16 20.53
C VAL A 211 6.19 15.19 21.17
N SER A 212 6.64 14.17 20.43
CA SER A 212 7.67 13.23 20.90
C SER A 212 9.00 13.94 21.17
N VAL A 213 9.40 14.87 20.31
CA VAL A 213 10.63 15.66 20.45
C VAL A 213 10.62 16.53 21.70
N LEU A 214 9.48 17.13 22.04
CA LEU A 214 9.32 17.92 23.26
C LEU A 214 9.33 17.05 24.53
N SER A 215 9.20 15.73 24.39
CA SER A 215 9.06 14.79 25.51
C SER A 215 10.31 13.95 25.80
N VAL A 216 11.23 13.78 24.85
CA VAL A 216 12.44 12.93 24.98
C VAL A 216 13.63 13.61 24.29
N SER A 217 14.71 13.92 25.01
CA SER A 217 15.84 14.72 24.50
C SER A 217 16.75 14.01 23.49
N ASP A 218 16.92 12.68 23.61
CA ASP A 218 18.02 11.99 22.94
C ASP A 218 17.61 11.32 21.60
N ALA A 219 16.30 11.12 21.37
CA ALA A 219 15.76 10.50 20.16
C ALA A 219 15.27 11.51 19.09
N VAL A 220 15.39 12.81 19.37
CA VAL A 220 14.87 13.92 18.55
C VAL A 220 15.45 13.91 17.14
N LEU A 221 16.77 13.89 17.05
CA LEU A 221 17.47 14.01 15.78
C LEU A 221 17.17 12.81 14.88
N ILE A 222 17.17 11.60 15.44
CA ILE A 222 16.86 10.37 14.70
C ILE A 222 15.41 10.40 14.21
N SER A 223 14.45 10.77 15.06
CA SER A 223 13.04 10.86 14.69
C SER A 223 12.80 11.89 13.58
N MET A 224 13.47 13.04 13.66
CA MET A 224 13.44 14.08 12.62
C MET A 224 14.07 13.60 11.32
N ILE A 225 15.23 12.93 11.37
CA ILE A 225 15.88 12.34 10.19
C ILE A 225 14.94 11.31 9.55
N VAL A 226 14.38 10.39 10.34
CA VAL A 226 13.44 9.37 9.84
C VAL A 226 12.24 10.03 9.19
N LEU A 227 11.64 11.03 9.82
CA LEU A 227 10.49 11.74 9.26
C LEU A 227 10.83 12.44 7.95
N VAL A 228 11.97 13.13 7.89
CA VAL A 228 12.44 13.80 6.67
C VAL A 228 12.71 12.77 5.57
N VAL A 229 13.41 11.67 5.89
CA VAL A 229 13.72 10.60 4.94
C VAL A 229 12.44 9.95 4.42
N VAL A 230 11.51 9.56 5.30
CA VAL A 230 10.21 8.99 4.91
C VAL A 230 9.41 9.99 4.09
N GLY A 231 9.38 11.26 4.49
CA GLY A 231 8.72 12.33 3.74
C GLY A 231 9.29 12.49 2.33
N LEU A 232 10.61 12.53 2.18
CA LEU A 232 11.29 12.59 0.89
C LEU A 232 10.99 11.37 0.02
N LEU A 233 11.02 10.16 0.60
CA LEU A 233 10.68 8.92 -0.10
C LEU A 233 9.22 8.94 -0.59
N VAL A 234 8.29 9.43 0.23
CA VAL A 234 6.89 9.60 -0.13
C VAL A 234 6.76 10.59 -1.29
N LEU A 235 7.45 11.73 -1.25
CA LEU A 235 7.45 12.74 -2.31
C LEU A 235 7.94 12.19 -3.66
N THR A 236 8.88 11.24 -3.68
CA THR A 236 9.37 10.63 -4.94
C THR A 236 8.27 9.90 -5.72
N ASN A 237 7.13 9.60 -5.10
CA ASN A 237 6.02 8.89 -5.74
C ASN A 237 5.02 9.82 -6.44
N PHE A 238 5.11 11.15 -6.26
CA PHE A 238 4.04 12.07 -6.67
C PHE A 238 4.19 12.69 -8.04
N TRP A 239 5.37 12.58 -8.63
CA TRP A 239 5.65 13.17 -9.92
C TRP A 239 6.55 12.25 -10.75
N TRP A 240 6.15 12.04 -11.99
CA TRP A 240 6.84 11.16 -12.92
C TRP A 240 6.89 11.78 -14.31
N ARG A 241 8.08 11.76 -14.91
CA ARG A 241 8.28 12.02 -16.34
C ARG A 241 8.27 10.72 -17.10
N VAL A 242 7.38 10.62 -18.08
CA VAL A 242 7.23 9.48 -18.97
C VAL A 242 7.73 9.89 -20.35
N SER A 243 8.50 9.03 -21.00
CA SER A 243 8.97 9.23 -22.36
C SER A 243 8.96 7.95 -23.17
N ALA A 244 8.69 8.10 -24.45
CA ALA A 244 8.81 7.07 -25.47
C ALA A 244 9.78 7.58 -26.54
N ASP A 245 10.88 6.86 -26.75
CA ASP A 245 11.89 7.15 -27.77
C ASP A 245 12.54 5.86 -28.28
N ARG A 246 13.55 5.96 -29.16
CA ARG A 246 14.29 4.79 -29.70
C ARG A 246 14.94 3.92 -28.61
N ARG A 247 15.17 4.45 -27.40
CA ARG A 247 15.69 3.69 -26.25
C ARG A 247 14.59 2.86 -25.56
N GLY A 248 13.32 3.07 -25.90
CA GLY A 248 12.15 2.34 -25.39
C GLY A 248 11.22 3.22 -24.56
N PHE A 249 10.47 2.58 -23.67
CA PHE A 249 9.54 3.24 -22.76
C PHE A 249 10.21 3.50 -21.41
N ILE A 250 10.25 4.75 -20.97
CA ILE A 250 10.96 5.18 -19.77
C ILE A 250 10.04 6.01 -18.89
N ALA A 251 9.97 5.66 -17.60
CA ALA A 251 9.35 6.47 -16.56
C ALA A 251 10.38 6.80 -15.47
N LYS A 252 10.52 8.08 -15.15
CA LYS A 252 11.49 8.60 -14.16
C LYS A 252 10.77 9.46 -13.11
N GLY A 253 11.08 9.23 -11.84
CA GLY A 253 10.68 10.10 -10.75
C GLY A 253 11.38 11.47 -10.80
N LEU A 254 11.02 12.34 -9.86
CA LEU A 254 11.41 13.75 -9.80
C LEU A 254 12.94 14.00 -9.92
N PHE A 255 13.75 13.16 -9.26
CA PHE A 255 15.22 13.28 -9.28
C PHE A 255 15.90 12.27 -10.21
N GLY A 256 15.17 11.74 -11.20
CA GLY A 256 15.65 10.66 -12.07
C GLY A 256 15.64 9.28 -11.40
N TRP A 257 15.27 9.21 -10.13
CA TRP A 257 15.00 8.00 -9.36
C TRP A 257 13.71 8.20 -8.53
N PRO A 258 12.89 7.15 -8.32
CA PRO A 258 12.97 5.81 -8.93
C PRO A 258 12.80 5.84 -10.46
N ARG A 259 13.28 4.80 -11.17
CA ARG A 259 13.24 4.72 -12.64
C ARG A 259 12.77 3.35 -13.12
N LYS A 260 11.92 3.34 -14.15
CA LYS A 260 11.57 2.15 -14.93
C LYS A 260 11.95 2.39 -16.38
N ARG A 261 12.74 1.48 -16.96
CA ARG A 261 13.04 1.44 -18.40
C ARG A 261 12.60 0.09 -18.93
N ILE A 262 11.91 0.11 -20.07
CA ILE A 262 11.56 -1.07 -20.86
C ILE A 262 12.16 -0.82 -22.25
N PRO A 263 13.28 -1.48 -22.59
CA PRO A 263 13.90 -1.38 -23.91
C PRO A 263 12.90 -1.78 -25.00
N LEU A 264 13.02 -1.15 -26.17
CA LEU A 264 12.12 -1.41 -27.29
C LEU A 264 12.13 -2.88 -27.75
N THR A 265 13.28 -3.55 -27.63
CA THR A 265 13.46 -4.99 -27.91
C THR A 265 12.70 -5.90 -26.95
N GLU A 266 12.35 -5.41 -25.75
CA GLU A 266 11.57 -6.18 -24.78
C GLU A 266 10.07 -5.96 -24.96
N ILE A 267 9.64 -4.95 -25.72
CA ILE A 267 8.24 -4.60 -25.91
C ILE A 267 7.63 -5.52 -26.97
N ARG A 268 6.62 -6.28 -26.55
CA ARG A 268 5.84 -7.16 -27.43
C ARG A 268 4.64 -6.44 -28.04
N SER A 269 3.92 -5.67 -27.24
CA SER A 269 2.76 -4.90 -27.70
C SER A 269 2.52 -3.67 -26.82
N VAL A 270 1.82 -2.69 -27.39
CA VAL A 270 1.46 -1.44 -26.72
C VAL A 270 -0.03 -1.21 -26.92
N ALA A 271 -0.73 -0.80 -25.87
CA ALA A 271 -2.15 -0.47 -25.91
C ALA A 271 -2.45 0.81 -25.12
N VAL A 272 -3.53 1.49 -25.49
CA VAL A 272 -4.13 2.55 -24.67
C VAL A 272 -5.22 1.94 -23.82
N VAL A 273 -5.13 2.10 -22.51
CA VAL A 273 -6.10 1.57 -21.55
C VAL A 273 -6.72 2.70 -20.74
N ASP A 274 -7.97 2.54 -20.33
CA ASP A 274 -8.57 3.42 -19.31
C ASP A 274 -8.38 2.81 -17.92
N VAL A 275 -7.90 3.60 -16.97
CA VAL A 275 -7.49 3.10 -15.65
C VAL A 275 -8.18 3.86 -14.54
N HIS A 276 -8.78 3.10 -13.62
CA HIS A 276 -9.28 3.63 -12.36
C HIS A 276 -8.34 3.24 -11.20
N PRO A 277 -7.71 4.20 -10.47
CA PRO A 277 -6.63 3.92 -9.52
C PRO A 277 -6.98 2.91 -8.42
N THR A 278 -8.12 3.11 -7.75
CA THR A 278 -8.54 2.26 -6.61
C THR A 278 -9.04 0.89 -7.06
N ARG A 279 -9.89 0.85 -8.09
CA ARG A 279 -10.45 -0.38 -8.66
C ARG A 279 -9.39 -1.29 -9.28
N ASP A 280 -8.45 -0.74 -10.04
CA ASP A 280 -7.57 -1.56 -10.90
C ASP A 280 -6.23 -1.87 -10.23
N PHE A 281 -5.71 -0.92 -9.45
CA PHE A 281 -4.38 -0.99 -8.83
C PHE A 281 -4.40 -0.78 -7.30
N GLY A 282 -5.58 -0.67 -6.70
CA GLY A 282 -5.73 -0.52 -5.26
C GLY A 282 -5.19 0.78 -4.69
N GLY A 283 -5.01 1.82 -5.51
CA GLY A 283 -4.52 3.13 -5.07
C GLY A 283 -3.62 3.83 -6.07
N TRP A 284 -2.88 4.81 -5.58
CA TRP A 284 -1.99 5.67 -6.37
C TRP A 284 -0.51 5.38 -6.08
N GLY A 285 0.36 5.78 -7.00
CA GLY A 285 1.82 5.60 -6.93
C GLY A 285 2.30 4.45 -7.80
N TRP A 286 3.45 3.87 -7.44
CA TRP A 286 3.91 2.61 -8.04
C TRP A 286 3.13 1.44 -7.43
N ARG A 287 2.41 0.70 -8.27
CA ARG A 287 1.46 -0.34 -7.84
C ARG A 287 1.70 -1.67 -8.55
N TRP A 288 1.25 -2.74 -7.88
CA TRP A 288 1.14 -4.08 -8.43
C TRP A 288 -0.32 -4.52 -8.36
N ALA A 289 -0.80 -5.23 -9.38
CA ALA A 289 -2.20 -5.64 -9.50
C ALA A 289 -2.38 -7.15 -9.69
N GLY A 290 -1.36 -7.96 -9.35
CA GLY A 290 -1.35 -9.41 -9.58
C GLY A 290 -1.13 -9.77 -11.05
N GLY A 291 -0.92 -11.06 -11.35
CA GLY A 291 -0.83 -11.56 -12.74
C GLY A 291 0.26 -10.91 -13.60
N GLY A 292 1.39 -10.51 -12.99
CA GLY A 292 2.48 -9.81 -13.68
C GLY A 292 2.17 -8.37 -14.09
N ARG A 293 1.04 -7.79 -13.65
CA ARG A 293 0.63 -6.42 -13.92
C ARG A 293 1.17 -5.46 -12.85
N SER A 294 1.82 -4.38 -13.30
CA SER A 294 2.33 -3.31 -12.45
C SER A 294 2.21 -1.97 -13.15
N GLY A 295 2.31 -0.86 -12.43
CA GLY A 295 2.22 0.44 -13.07
C GLY A 295 2.43 1.63 -12.16
N ILE A 296 2.60 2.80 -12.77
CA ILE A 296 2.65 4.10 -12.10
C ILE A 296 1.31 4.79 -12.34
N ILE A 297 0.50 4.84 -11.30
CA ILE A 297 -0.90 5.25 -11.35
C ILE A 297 -1.09 6.49 -10.49
N LEU A 298 -1.16 7.66 -11.10
CA LEU A 298 -1.24 8.94 -10.37
C LEU A 298 -2.57 9.67 -10.57
N ARG A 299 -3.32 9.27 -11.59
CA ARG A 299 -4.61 9.84 -11.95
C ARG A 299 -5.52 8.78 -12.56
N ALA A 300 -6.83 9.01 -12.51
CA ALA A 300 -7.77 8.23 -13.31
C ALA A 300 -7.72 8.66 -14.78
N GLY A 301 -8.10 7.76 -15.68
CA GLY A 301 -8.20 8.03 -17.12
C GLY A 301 -7.19 7.24 -17.95
N SER A 302 -6.92 7.75 -19.15
CA SER A 302 -6.06 7.07 -20.12
C SER A 302 -4.63 6.82 -19.62
N GLY A 303 -4.11 5.65 -19.96
CA GLY A 303 -2.74 5.21 -19.70
C GLY A 303 -2.15 4.43 -20.86
N ILE A 304 -0.83 4.37 -20.89
CA ILE A 304 -0.06 3.55 -21.84
C ILE A 304 0.22 2.22 -21.15
N GLU A 305 -0.27 1.12 -21.72
CA GLU A 305 0.06 -0.24 -21.30
C GLU A 305 1.11 -0.83 -22.25
N VAL A 306 2.24 -1.25 -21.68
CA VAL A 306 3.33 -1.92 -22.39
C VAL A 306 3.39 -3.38 -21.93
N THR A 307 3.17 -4.30 -22.88
CA THR A 307 3.35 -5.73 -22.65
C THR A 307 4.78 -6.12 -23.03
N GLN A 308 5.51 -6.68 -22.07
CA GLN A 308 6.87 -7.17 -22.28
C GLN A 308 6.88 -8.60 -22.84
N SER A 309 7.99 -9.00 -23.43
CA SER A 309 8.20 -10.33 -24.01
C SER A 309 8.05 -11.47 -23.00
N ASN A 310 8.33 -11.21 -21.71
CA ASN A 310 8.12 -12.15 -20.60
C ASN A 310 6.66 -12.21 -20.10
N GLY A 311 5.71 -11.56 -20.78
CA GLY A 311 4.30 -11.51 -20.42
C GLY A 311 3.94 -10.48 -19.33
N LYS A 312 4.91 -9.81 -18.71
CA LYS A 312 4.63 -8.76 -17.72
C LYS A 312 4.05 -7.52 -18.40
N ARG A 313 3.08 -6.89 -17.73
CA ARG A 313 2.42 -5.67 -18.21
C ARG A 313 2.79 -4.49 -17.31
N PHE A 314 3.22 -3.40 -17.93
CA PHE A 314 3.55 -2.15 -17.22
C PHE A 314 2.70 -1.00 -17.73
N ILE A 315 1.97 -0.35 -16.82
CA ILE A 315 1.00 0.69 -17.14
C ILE A 315 1.45 2.03 -16.56
N VAL A 316 1.31 3.12 -17.30
CA VAL A 316 1.47 4.47 -16.74
C VAL A 316 0.29 5.35 -17.12
N THR A 317 -0.41 5.90 -16.13
CA THR A 317 -1.50 6.86 -16.34
C THR A 317 -0.92 8.23 -16.63
N VAL A 318 -1.22 8.79 -17.80
CA VAL A 318 -0.60 10.03 -18.29
C VAL A 318 -1.54 10.75 -19.25
N ALA A 319 -1.44 12.06 -19.32
CA ALA A 319 -2.13 12.80 -20.37
C ALA A 319 -1.57 12.42 -21.75
N ASP A 320 -2.39 12.48 -22.79
CA ASP A 320 -1.93 12.24 -24.17
C ASP A 320 -1.31 10.82 -24.36
N ALA A 321 -1.87 9.83 -23.67
CA ALA A 321 -1.42 8.43 -23.73
C ALA A 321 -1.50 7.85 -25.15
N ALA A 322 -2.51 8.24 -25.93
CA ALA A 322 -2.69 7.75 -27.30
C ALA A 322 -1.52 8.11 -28.21
N THR A 323 -1.03 9.35 -28.15
CA THR A 323 0.12 9.80 -28.95
C THR A 323 1.41 9.10 -28.51
N GLY A 324 1.66 9.01 -27.20
CA GLY A 324 2.84 8.30 -26.68
C GLY A 324 2.85 6.82 -27.05
N ALA A 325 1.70 6.17 -27.02
CA ALA A 325 1.54 4.79 -27.47
C ALA A 325 1.74 4.65 -28.99
N GLY A 326 1.19 5.58 -29.78
CA GLY A 326 1.39 5.64 -31.24
C GLY A 326 2.86 5.78 -31.64
N VAL A 327 3.64 6.58 -30.91
CA VAL A 327 5.09 6.70 -31.09
C VAL A 327 5.80 5.38 -30.82
N LEU A 328 5.46 4.66 -29.74
CA LEU A 328 6.06 3.34 -29.47
C LEU A 328 5.74 2.32 -30.57
N VAL A 329 4.50 2.29 -31.07
CA VAL A 329 4.10 1.41 -32.17
C VAL A 329 4.87 1.72 -33.45
N ALA A 330 5.05 3.00 -33.79
CA ALA A 330 5.84 3.41 -34.95
C ALA A 330 7.31 2.95 -34.83
N LEU A 331 7.91 3.13 -33.66
CA LEU A 331 9.30 2.71 -33.39
C LEU A 331 9.47 1.18 -33.39
N LEU A 332 8.46 0.43 -32.96
CA LEU A 332 8.47 -1.04 -33.04
C LEU A 332 8.48 -1.53 -34.49
N ARG A 333 7.70 -0.89 -35.38
CA ARG A 333 7.67 -1.25 -36.81
C ARG A 333 8.99 -0.96 -37.50
N GLN A 334 9.65 0.15 -37.19
CA GLN A 334 10.97 0.47 -37.74
C GLN A 334 12.06 -0.53 -37.32
N ASN A 335 11.91 -1.18 -36.15
CA ASN A 335 12.86 -2.18 -35.63
C ASN A 335 12.46 -3.63 -35.92
N ALA A 336 11.33 -3.87 -36.60
CA ALA A 336 10.95 -5.22 -36.99
C ALA A 336 11.92 -5.71 -38.08
N PRO A 337 12.60 -6.86 -37.90
CA PRO A 337 13.39 -7.44 -38.97
C PRO A 337 12.45 -7.77 -40.14
N THR A 338 12.80 -7.27 -41.33
CA THR A 338 12.15 -7.59 -42.62
C THR A 338 12.23 -9.07 -42.93
#